data_AF-A0A4Q5NNA4-F1
#
_entry.id   AF-A0A4Q5NNA4-F1
#
_cell.length_a   1.000
_cell.length_b   1.000
_cell.length_c   1.000
_cell.angle_alpha   90.00
_cell.angle_beta   90.00
_cell.angle_gamma   90.00
#
_symmetry.space_group_name_H-M   'P 1'
#
loop_
_entity.id
_entity.type
_entity.pdbx_description
1 polymer ?
#
loop_
_entity_poly.entity_id
_entity_poly.type
_entity_poly.pdbx_seq_one_letter_code
_entity_poly.pdbx_strand_id
1 'polypeptide(L)'
;MKLTLELNEMKAGPLLDLLAKAGGVRMWVLPTKLLLASEKSLTVEEKKTAKLYGVLLTKNNFPKGSGLDKVVKGINVLDVANTIVSTNFDNTPWSNSFDDLNLSTSKTFSIASYPTDDAFKGLVSTAVLSASLKDVSFGDVLAFVAHSNGCELFLLPGSFLICDPNNIPANHKDQAVLAFSGSSTKFDFNSGSFLEPSAKGS
;
A
#
# COMPACT_ATOMS: atom_id res chain seq x y z
N MET A 1 -19.54 -0.58 -5.70
CA MET A 1 -18.12 -1.00 -5.73
C MET A 1 -18.09 -2.51 -5.56
N LYS A 2 -17.52 -3.25 -6.52
CA LYS A 2 -17.28 -4.70 -6.41
C LYS A 2 -15.77 -4.89 -6.35
N LEU A 3 -15.27 -5.23 -5.17
CA LEU A 3 -13.86 -5.54 -4.94
C LEU A 3 -13.75 -7.05 -4.82
N THR A 4 -13.03 -7.69 -5.73
CA THR A 4 -12.74 -9.13 -5.67
C THR A 4 -11.27 -9.26 -5.33
N LEU A 5 -10.96 -9.83 -4.17
CA LEU A 5 -9.60 -10.05 -3.69
C LEU A 5 -9.43 -11.54 -3.43
N GLU A 6 -8.43 -12.14 -4.05
CA GLU A 6 -7.95 -13.46 -3.65
C GLU A 6 -6.86 -13.24 -2.60
N LEU A 7 -7.22 -13.42 -1.32
CA LEU A 7 -6.35 -13.13 -0.20
C LEU A 7 -5.72 -14.42 0.33
N ASN A 8 -4.53 -14.74 -0.17
CA ASN A 8 -3.71 -15.81 0.41
C ASN A 8 -2.79 -15.22 1.48
N GLU A 9 -2.90 -15.69 2.72
CA GLU A 9 -1.99 -15.38 3.84
C GLU A 9 -1.83 -13.90 4.23
N MET A 10 -2.74 -13.03 3.78
CA MET A 10 -2.65 -11.59 4.07
C MET A 10 -2.98 -11.28 5.54
N LYS A 11 -2.11 -10.51 6.20
CA LYS A 11 -2.35 -10.05 7.58
C LYS A 11 -3.53 -9.06 7.62
N ALA A 12 -4.26 -9.04 8.73
CA ALA A 12 -5.45 -8.19 8.90
C ALA A 12 -5.16 -6.68 8.77
N GLY A 13 -4.00 -6.22 9.27
CA GLY A 13 -3.62 -4.80 9.18
C GLY A 13 -3.47 -4.29 7.74
N PRO A 14 -2.61 -4.92 6.91
CA PRO A 14 -2.49 -4.56 5.49
C PRO A 14 -3.80 -4.67 4.72
N LEU A 15 -4.63 -5.69 5.00
CA LEU A 15 -5.95 -5.83 4.37
C LEU A 15 -6.88 -4.65 4.71
N LEU A 16 -6.95 -4.25 5.99
CA LEU A 16 -7.79 -3.13 6.40
C LEU A 16 -7.30 -1.79 5.84
N ASP A 17 -5.99 -1.59 5.75
CA ASP A 17 -5.40 -0.41 5.10
C ASP A 17 -5.69 -0.38 3.59
N LEU A 18 -5.63 -1.54 2.93
CA LEU A 18 -6.00 -1.71 1.53
C LEU A 18 -7.46 -1.30 1.29
N LEU A 19 -8.38 -1.83 2.10
CA LEU A 19 -9.81 -1.52 2.01
C LEU A 19 -10.08 -0.04 2.32
N ALA A 20 -9.37 0.54 3.29
CA ALA A 20 -9.46 1.96 3.62
C ALA A 20 -9.09 2.82 2.41
N LYS A 21 -7.94 2.54 1.79
CA LYS A 21 -7.45 3.26 0.60
C LYS A 21 -8.41 3.11 -0.58
N ALA A 22 -8.93 1.91 -0.80
CA ALA A 22 -9.95 1.64 -1.82
C ALA A 22 -11.24 2.45 -1.61
N GLY A 23 -11.60 2.70 -0.35
CA GLY A 23 -12.72 3.57 0.05
C GLY A 23 -12.39 5.06 0.07
N GLY A 24 -11.18 5.48 -0.35
CA GLY A 24 -10.74 6.87 -0.33
C GLY A 24 -10.46 7.42 1.08
N VAL A 25 -10.23 6.54 2.06
CA VAL A 25 -9.91 6.89 3.44
C VAL A 25 -8.58 6.28 3.88
N ARG A 26 -8.16 6.54 5.12
CA ARG A 26 -6.93 5.97 5.69
C ARG A 26 -7.26 5.16 6.93
N MET A 27 -6.42 4.17 7.22
CA MET A 27 -6.47 3.49 8.51
C MET A 27 -5.62 4.25 9.54
N TRP A 28 -6.28 4.66 10.61
CA TRP A 28 -5.69 5.31 11.78
C TRP A 28 -5.65 4.34 12.95
N VAL A 29 -4.48 4.23 13.58
CA VAL A 29 -4.24 3.45 14.78
C VAL A 29 -4.24 4.39 15.97
N LEU A 30 -5.17 4.18 16.88
CA LEU A 30 -5.23 4.85 18.17
C LEU A 30 -4.93 3.84 19.28
N PRO A 31 -4.56 4.29 20.49
CA PRO A 31 -4.27 3.39 21.60
C PRO A 31 -5.41 2.41 21.94
N THR A 32 -6.66 2.77 21.67
CA THR A 32 -7.84 1.99 22.07
C THR A 32 -8.67 1.46 20.90
N LYS A 33 -8.40 1.89 19.66
CA LYS A 33 -9.24 1.55 18.51
C LYS A 33 -8.52 1.75 17.18
N LEU A 34 -9.07 1.13 16.14
CA LEU A 34 -8.76 1.43 14.74
C LEU A 34 -9.89 2.26 14.13
N LEU A 35 -9.53 3.25 13.31
CA LEU A 35 -10.49 4.06 12.57
C LEU A 35 -10.16 4.04 11.09
N LEU A 36 -11.15 3.74 10.26
CA LEU A 36 -11.09 3.95 8.82
C LEU A 36 -11.81 5.26 8.51
N ALA A 37 -11.04 6.33 8.29
CA ALA A 37 -11.61 7.66 8.17
C ALA A 37 -10.73 8.59 7.34
N SER A 38 -11.35 9.62 6.76
CA SER A 38 -10.60 10.76 6.25
C SER A 38 -9.99 11.54 7.42
N GLU A 39 -8.83 12.18 7.23
CA GLU A 39 -8.21 12.98 8.28
C GLU A 39 -9.13 14.11 8.78
N LYS A 40 -9.93 14.67 7.88
CA LYS A 40 -10.90 15.74 8.19
C LYS A 40 -12.00 15.27 9.13
N SER A 41 -12.27 13.97 9.16
CA SER A 41 -13.30 13.35 10.01
C SER A 41 -12.81 13.03 11.42
N LEU A 42 -11.50 13.10 11.69
CA LEU A 42 -10.95 12.87 13.03
C LEU A 42 -11.26 14.04 13.96
N THR A 43 -11.58 13.73 15.22
CA THR A 43 -11.70 14.76 16.27
C THR A 43 -10.33 15.36 16.62
N VAL A 44 -10.33 16.48 17.34
CA VAL A 44 -9.08 17.13 17.78
C VAL A 44 -8.28 16.21 18.71
N GLU A 45 -8.94 15.45 19.57
CA GLU A 45 -8.33 14.49 20.47
C GLU A 45 -7.76 13.29 19.72
N GLU A 46 -8.48 12.78 18.72
CA GLU A 46 -8.02 11.68 17.88
C GLU A 46 -6.78 12.09 17.10
N LYS A 47 -6.76 13.29 16.49
CA LYS A 47 -5.59 13.79 15.74
C LYS A 47 -4.31 13.87 16.58
N LYS A 48 -4.42 14.07 17.90
CA LYS A 48 -3.25 14.13 18.80
C LYS A 48 -2.62 12.77 19.05
N THR A 49 -3.38 11.69 18.93
CA THR A 49 -2.95 10.33 19.35
C THR A 49 -2.96 9.32 18.21
N ALA A 50 -3.68 9.61 17.13
CA ALA A 50 -3.78 8.76 15.96
C ALA A 50 -2.47 8.73 15.18
N LYS A 51 -2.05 7.52 14.81
CA LYS A 51 -0.96 7.29 13.87
C LYS A 51 -1.52 6.63 12.63
N LEU A 52 -1.07 7.06 11.46
CA LEU A 52 -1.41 6.35 10.23
C LEU A 52 -0.82 4.95 10.28
N TYR A 53 -1.63 3.95 9.92
CA TYR A 53 -1.11 2.64 9.58
C TYR A 53 -0.47 2.68 8.21
N GLY A 54 0.65 1.97 8.04
CA GLY A 54 1.36 1.90 6.76
C GLY A 54 1.72 3.31 6.25
N VAL A 55 2.71 3.94 6.86
CA VAL A 55 3.17 5.27 6.41
C VAL A 55 4.19 5.07 5.30
N LEU A 56 3.87 5.59 4.11
CA LEU A 56 4.79 5.63 2.98
C LEU A 56 6.10 6.31 3.41
N LEU A 57 7.22 5.75 3.01
CA LEU A 57 8.52 6.33 3.29
C LEU A 57 8.67 7.67 2.56
N THR A 58 9.25 8.61 3.29
CA THR A 58 9.53 10.00 2.91
C THR A 58 10.97 10.33 3.33
N LYS A 59 11.47 11.49 2.89
CA LYS A 59 12.77 12.01 3.35
C LYS A 59 12.88 12.18 4.88
N ASN A 60 11.78 12.17 5.62
CA ASN A 60 11.78 12.41 7.07
C ASN A 60 11.72 11.12 7.92
N ASN A 61 11.29 9.99 7.36
CA ASN A 61 11.12 8.72 8.09
C ASN A 61 11.86 7.55 7.42
N PHE A 62 12.75 7.82 6.46
CA PHE A 62 13.50 6.77 5.76
C PHE A 62 14.60 6.13 6.63
N PRO A 63 14.90 4.84 6.42
CA PRO A 63 16.05 4.18 7.05
C PRO A 63 17.36 4.80 6.57
N LYS A 64 18.18 5.32 7.51
CA LYS A 64 19.50 5.89 7.21
C LYS A 64 20.37 4.88 6.45
N GLY A 65 21.06 5.34 5.40
CA GLY A 65 22.00 4.53 4.63
C GLY A 65 21.41 3.74 3.44
N SER A 66 20.09 3.78 3.22
CA SER A 66 19.42 3.09 2.11
C SER A 66 19.68 3.68 0.72
N GLY A 67 20.06 4.96 0.64
CA GLY A 67 20.36 5.64 -0.63
C GLY A 67 19.14 5.85 -1.55
N LEU A 68 17.91 5.68 -1.05
CA LEU A 68 16.67 5.92 -1.79
C LEU A 68 16.40 7.40 -2.08
N ASP A 69 17.02 8.28 -1.31
CA ASP A 69 17.02 9.73 -1.53
C ASP A 69 17.89 10.14 -2.74
N LYS A 70 18.71 9.23 -3.27
CA LYS A 70 19.56 9.47 -4.43
C LYS A 70 18.71 9.66 -5.69
N VAL A 71 19.12 10.64 -6.49
CA VAL A 71 18.54 10.93 -7.80
C VAL A 71 19.26 10.08 -8.84
N VAL A 72 18.55 9.12 -9.45
CA VAL A 72 19.11 8.30 -10.54
C VAL A 72 18.50 8.78 -11.85
N LYS A 73 19.34 9.22 -12.79
CA LYS A 73 18.91 9.79 -14.09
C LYS A 73 17.89 10.94 -13.95
N GLY A 74 18.02 11.76 -12.90
CA GLY A 74 17.08 12.86 -12.62
C GLY A 74 15.82 12.46 -11.86
N ILE A 75 15.65 11.18 -11.52
CA ILE A 75 14.45 10.65 -10.85
C ILE A 75 14.75 10.42 -9.37
N ASN A 76 13.99 11.08 -8.49
CA ASN A 76 13.93 10.77 -7.07
C ASN A 76 12.72 9.89 -6.79
N VAL A 77 12.94 8.62 -6.43
CA VAL A 77 11.85 7.64 -6.25
C VAL A 77 10.90 8.01 -5.11
N LEU A 78 11.41 8.65 -4.05
CA LEU A 78 10.57 9.11 -2.94
C LEU A 78 9.65 10.24 -3.40
N ASP A 79 10.17 11.17 -4.21
CA ASP A 79 9.35 12.25 -4.76
C ASP A 79 8.31 11.72 -5.78
N VAL A 80 8.61 10.62 -6.50
CA VAL A 80 7.61 9.93 -7.34
C VAL A 80 6.54 9.26 -6.47
N ALA A 81 6.94 8.46 -5.48
CA ALA A 81 6.03 7.73 -4.61
C ALA A 81 5.06 8.66 -3.85
N ASN A 82 5.54 9.84 -3.44
CA ASN A 82 4.74 10.83 -2.72
C ASN A 82 3.92 11.77 -3.63
N THR A 83 3.96 11.58 -4.96
CA THR A 83 3.12 12.37 -5.88
C THR A 83 1.65 12.01 -5.66
N ILE A 84 0.79 13.02 -5.48
CA ILE A 84 -0.65 12.79 -5.31
C ILE A 84 -1.30 12.59 -6.68
N VAL A 85 -2.04 11.50 -6.82
CA VAL A 85 -2.74 11.11 -8.06
C VAL A 85 -4.17 10.70 -7.75
N SER A 86 -5.00 10.72 -8.79
CA SER A 86 -6.31 10.07 -8.78
C SER A 86 -6.36 9.10 -9.94
N THR A 87 -6.77 7.86 -9.67
CA THR A 87 -6.86 6.80 -10.68
C THR A 87 -8.16 6.02 -10.52
N ASN A 88 -8.68 5.51 -11.63
CA ASN A 88 -9.85 4.65 -11.65
C ASN A 88 -9.50 3.38 -12.42
N PHE A 89 -9.58 2.24 -11.73
CA PHE A 89 -9.53 0.92 -12.32
C PHE A 89 -10.97 0.49 -12.58
N ASP A 90 -11.31 0.24 -13.84
CA ASP A 90 -12.63 -0.23 -14.25
C ASP A 90 -12.47 -1.57 -14.97
N ASN A 91 -12.70 -2.66 -14.23
CA ASN A 91 -12.49 -4.02 -14.71
C ASN A 91 -11.11 -4.23 -15.36
N THR A 92 -10.09 -3.53 -14.84
CA THR A 92 -8.74 -3.50 -15.40
C THR A 92 -8.04 -4.83 -15.11
N PRO A 93 -7.56 -5.57 -16.12
CA PRO A 93 -6.71 -6.74 -15.88
C PRO A 93 -5.51 -6.33 -15.03
N TRP A 94 -5.19 -7.12 -14.01
CA TRP A 94 -4.12 -6.73 -13.10
C TRP A 94 -2.78 -6.52 -13.82
N SER A 95 -2.48 -7.31 -14.87
CA SER A 95 -1.32 -7.12 -15.73
C SER A 95 -1.20 -5.72 -16.34
N ASN A 96 -2.33 -5.06 -16.60
CA ASN A 96 -2.39 -3.76 -17.26
C ASN A 96 -2.50 -2.61 -16.24
N SER A 97 -2.72 -2.92 -14.97
CA SER A 97 -2.93 -1.92 -13.92
C SER A 97 -1.71 -1.03 -13.67
N PHE A 98 -0.51 -1.42 -14.13
CA PHE A 98 0.71 -0.63 -14.01
C PHE A 98 0.97 0.29 -15.21
N ASP A 99 0.45 -0.03 -16.39
CA ASP A 99 0.67 0.76 -17.61
C ASP A 99 -0.01 2.13 -17.50
N ASP A 100 -1.25 2.14 -16.98
CA ASP A 100 -2.03 3.36 -16.73
C ASP A 100 -1.39 4.25 -15.65
N LEU A 101 -0.63 3.65 -14.74
CA LEU A 101 0.03 4.33 -13.62
C LEU A 101 1.29 5.08 -14.03
N ASN A 102 2.04 4.57 -15.01
CA ASN A 102 3.21 5.27 -15.56
C ASN A 102 2.84 6.60 -16.21
N LEU A 103 1.65 6.70 -16.83
CA LEU A 103 1.16 7.93 -17.45
C LEU A 103 0.74 8.99 -16.43
N SER A 104 0.39 8.58 -15.21
CA SER A 104 -0.23 9.44 -14.21
C SER A 104 0.75 10.39 -13.50
N THR A 105 2.05 10.13 -13.50
CA THR A 105 3.02 10.91 -12.71
C THR A 105 3.90 11.87 -13.50
N SER A 106 3.76 11.98 -14.83
CA SER A 106 4.57 12.82 -15.75
C SER A 106 6.10 12.62 -15.69
N LYS A 107 6.58 11.69 -14.86
CA LYS A 107 7.99 11.34 -14.67
C LYS A 107 8.20 9.96 -15.28
N THR A 108 9.30 9.75 -15.99
CA THR A 108 9.69 8.41 -16.44
C THR A 108 10.32 7.68 -15.27
N PHE A 109 9.83 6.49 -14.92
CA PHE A 109 10.42 5.61 -13.90
C PHE A 109 10.20 4.16 -14.34
N SER A 110 10.90 3.22 -13.70
CA SER A 110 10.72 1.80 -13.97
C SER A 110 9.96 1.16 -12.82
N ILE A 111 8.90 0.41 -13.15
CA ILE A 111 8.29 -0.55 -12.24
C ILE A 111 8.79 -1.92 -12.69
N ALA A 112 9.57 -2.57 -11.84
CA ALA A 112 9.89 -3.99 -12.01
C ALA A 112 8.90 -4.80 -11.16
N SER A 113 8.45 -5.92 -11.69
CA SER A 113 7.69 -6.89 -10.92
C SER A 113 8.36 -8.25 -10.96
N TYR A 114 8.25 -9.00 -9.87
CA TYR A 114 8.86 -10.32 -9.74
C TYR A 114 7.92 -11.33 -9.09
N PRO A 115 7.83 -12.56 -9.61
CA PRO A 115 8.55 -13.08 -10.79
C PRO A 115 8.15 -12.40 -12.12
N THR A 116 8.99 -12.49 -13.15
CA THR A 116 8.82 -11.76 -14.44
C THR A 116 7.47 -12.01 -15.11
N ASP A 117 7.09 -11.16 -16.08
CA ASP A 117 5.81 -11.16 -16.83
C ASP A 117 5.24 -12.53 -17.23
N ASP A 118 6.06 -13.56 -17.41
CA ASP A 118 5.61 -14.92 -17.75
C ASP A 118 5.20 -15.77 -16.55
N ALA A 119 5.74 -15.52 -15.35
CA ALA A 119 5.23 -16.07 -14.10
C ALA A 119 4.00 -15.29 -13.59
N PHE A 120 3.89 -14.01 -13.98
CA PHE A 120 2.66 -13.20 -13.87
C PHE A 120 1.49 -13.87 -14.58
N LYS A 121 1.62 -14.26 -15.86
CA LYS A 121 0.54 -14.89 -16.63
C LYS A 121 -0.08 -16.14 -15.98
N GLY A 122 0.70 -16.88 -15.18
CA GLY A 122 0.23 -18.06 -14.44
C GLY A 122 -0.56 -17.75 -13.16
N LEU A 123 -0.33 -16.58 -12.53
CA LEU A 123 -1.03 -16.12 -11.33
C LEU A 123 -2.22 -15.20 -11.64
N VAL A 124 -2.24 -14.49 -12.79
CA VAL A 124 -3.21 -13.40 -13.07
C VAL A 124 -4.10 -13.51 -14.31
N SER A 125 -4.22 -14.67 -14.97
CA SER A 125 -5.05 -14.72 -16.21
C SER A 125 -6.55 -14.37 -16.04
N THR A 126 -7.07 -14.27 -14.80
CA THR A 126 -8.47 -13.91 -14.50
C THR A 126 -8.66 -12.76 -13.51
N ALA A 127 -7.60 -12.23 -12.90
CA ALA A 127 -7.73 -11.20 -11.86
C ALA A 127 -8.00 -9.82 -12.48
N VAL A 128 -9.16 -9.25 -12.16
CA VAL A 128 -9.56 -7.89 -12.56
C VAL A 128 -9.67 -6.98 -11.36
N LEU A 129 -9.15 -5.77 -11.49
CA LEU A 129 -9.19 -4.73 -10.47
C LEU A 129 -10.28 -3.71 -10.79
N SER A 130 -11.08 -3.38 -9.79
CA SER A 130 -12.13 -2.35 -9.89
C SER A 130 -12.14 -1.49 -8.65
N ALA A 131 -11.61 -0.27 -8.75
CA ALA A 131 -11.46 0.67 -7.65
C ALA A 131 -11.27 2.10 -8.15
N SER A 132 -11.86 3.06 -7.44
CA SER A 132 -11.64 4.49 -7.68
C SER A 132 -10.84 5.08 -6.52
N LEU A 133 -9.59 5.46 -6.77
CA LEU A 133 -8.69 6.05 -5.80
C LEU A 133 -8.57 7.55 -6.10
N LYS A 134 -8.90 8.41 -5.14
CA LYS A 134 -8.89 9.86 -5.32
C LYS A 134 -7.97 10.53 -4.31
N ASP A 135 -7.11 11.43 -4.80
CA ASP A 135 -6.18 12.22 -4.00
C ASP A 135 -5.28 11.35 -3.11
N VAL A 136 -4.77 10.25 -3.66
CA VAL A 136 -3.95 9.25 -2.97
C VAL A 136 -2.50 9.35 -3.46
N SER A 137 -1.52 9.07 -2.60
CA SER A 137 -0.12 9.04 -3.03
C SER A 137 0.11 7.92 -4.05
N PHE A 138 0.97 8.16 -5.03
CA PHE A 138 1.28 7.19 -6.06
C PHE A 138 1.83 5.87 -5.48
N GLY A 139 2.64 5.95 -4.43
CA GLY A 139 3.13 4.78 -3.69
C GLY A 139 2.00 4.01 -3.01
N ASP A 140 0.98 4.68 -2.46
CA ASP A 140 -0.22 4.02 -1.91
C ASP A 140 -1.03 3.31 -3.01
N VAL A 141 -1.09 3.87 -4.22
CA VAL A 141 -1.74 3.22 -5.37
C VAL A 141 -0.97 1.97 -5.81
N LEU A 142 0.36 2.06 -5.97
CA LEU A 142 1.19 0.91 -6.30
C LEU A 142 1.11 -0.19 -5.24
N ALA A 143 1.06 0.19 -3.96
CA ALA A 143 0.87 -0.74 -2.86
C ALA A 143 -0.49 -1.43 -2.94
N PHE A 144 -1.55 -0.67 -3.22
CA PHE A 144 -2.90 -1.21 -3.39
C PHE A 144 -2.92 -2.30 -4.47
N VAL A 145 -2.30 -2.00 -5.62
CA VAL A 145 -2.17 -2.95 -6.72
C VAL A 145 -1.31 -4.17 -6.31
N ALA A 146 -0.15 -3.98 -5.69
CA ALA A 146 0.72 -5.07 -5.24
C ALA A 146 0.02 -6.01 -4.25
N HIS A 147 -0.59 -5.43 -3.22
CA HIS A 147 -1.28 -6.12 -2.13
C HIS A 147 -2.49 -6.93 -2.60
N SER A 148 -3.19 -6.47 -3.63
CA SER A 148 -4.31 -7.21 -4.23
C SER A 148 -3.92 -8.58 -4.80
N ASN A 149 -2.61 -8.83 -4.97
CA ASN A 149 -2.04 -10.07 -5.51
C ASN A 149 -1.01 -10.70 -4.55
N GLY A 150 -1.08 -10.39 -3.25
CA GLY A 150 -0.19 -10.97 -2.24
C GLY A 150 1.28 -10.54 -2.34
N CYS A 151 1.58 -9.52 -3.13
CA CYS A 151 2.92 -8.94 -3.27
C CYS A 151 3.09 -7.71 -2.37
N GLU A 152 4.33 -7.32 -2.11
CA GLU A 152 4.69 -6.09 -1.42
C GLU A 152 5.35 -5.09 -2.37
N LEU A 153 5.24 -3.80 -2.05
CA LEU A 153 5.94 -2.73 -2.75
C LEU A 153 7.27 -2.41 -2.08
N PHE A 154 8.34 -2.52 -2.85
CA PHE A 154 9.70 -2.14 -2.49
C PHE A 154 10.16 -0.92 -3.28
N LEU A 155 10.91 -0.05 -2.62
CA LEU A 155 11.61 1.07 -3.22
C LEU A 155 13.03 0.63 -3.53
N LEU A 156 13.49 0.97 -4.73
CA LEU A 156 14.87 0.84 -5.19
C LEU A 156 15.41 2.22 -5.60
N PRO A 157 16.73 2.40 -5.69
CA PRO A 157 17.30 3.62 -6.26
C PRO A 157 16.79 3.88 -7.70
N GLY A 158 15.87 4.83 -7.85
CA GLY A 158 15.30 5.24 -9.14
C GLY A 158 14.21 4.33 -9.73
N SER A 159 13.73 3.31 -9.00
CA SER A 159 12.69 2.40 -9.49
C SER A 159 11.86 1.78 -8.37
N PHE A 160 10.75 1.15 -8.74
CA PHE A 160 9.92 0.37 -7.83
C PHE A 160 10.07 -1.12 -8.14
N LEU A 161 9.98 -1.94 -7.11
CA LEU A 161 9.94 -3.40 -7.23
C LEU A 161 8.67 -3.93 -6.54
N ILE A 162 7.89 -4.73 -7.24
CA ILE A 162 6.72 -5.42 -6.67
C ILE A 162 7.00 -6.92 -6.69
N CYS A 163 7.02 -7.56 -5.53
CA CYS A 163 7.27 -9.00 -5.47
C CYS A 163 6.74 -9.63 -4.18
N ASP A 164 6.66 -10.95 -4.15
CA ASP A 164 6.50 -11.70 -2.90
C ASP A 164 7.64 -11.31 -1.94
N PRO A 165 7.34 -10.81 -0.72
CA PRO A 165 8.36 -10.41 0.23
C PRO A 165 9.33 -11.54 0.63
N ASN A 166 8.95 -12.81 0.45
CA ASN A 166 9.80 -13.98 0.69
C ASN A 166 10.71 -14.32 -0.50
N ASN A 167 10.51 -13.69 -1.66
CA ASN A 167 11.20 -14.01 -2.90
C ASN A 167 11.77 -12.77 -3.62
N ILE A 168 12.41 -11.88 -2.86
CA ILE A 168 13.11 -10.70 -3.42
C ILE A 168 14.32 -11.17 -4.25
N PRO A 169 14.47 -10.72 -5.52
CA PRO A 169 15.62 -11.08 -6.36
C PRO A 169 16.97 -10.75 -5.73
N ALA A 170 17.94 -11.65 -5.89
CA ALA A 170 19.27 -11.51 -5.26
C ALA A 170 19.98 -10.19 -5.62
N ASN A 171 19.84 -9.73 -6.86
CA ASN A 171 20.41 -8.47 -7.36
C ASN A 171 19.74 -7.21 -6.77
N HIS A 172 18.59 -7.35 -6.11
CA HIS A 172 17.86 -6.26 -5.47
C HIS A 172 17.84 -6.36 -3.94
N LYS A 173 18.19 -7.50 -3.35
CA LYS A 173 18.04 -7.80 -1.92
C LYS A 173 18.72 -6.80 -0.99
N ASP A 174 19.89 -6.28 -1.37
CA ASP A 174 20.67 -5.33 -0.56
C ASP A 174 20.21 -3.87 -0.72
N GLN A 175 19.32 -3.59 -1.68
CA GLN A 175 18.86 -2.23 -2.01
C GLN A 175 17.36 -2.06 -1.84
N ALA A 176 16.60 -3.16 -1.82
CA ALA A 176 15.16 -3.17 -1.67
C ALA A 176 14.76 -2.78 -0.24
N VAL A 177 13.98 -1.72 -0.14
CA VAL A 177 13.38 -1.29 1.14
C VAL A 177 11.88 -1.32 0.98
N LEU A 178 11.16 -1.87 1.95
CA LEU A 178 9.69 -1.79 1.97
C LEU A 178 9.25 -0.33 1.87
N ALA A 179 8.33 -0.05 0.94
CA ALA A 179 7.87 1.32 0.69
C ALA A 179 7.12 1.91 1.88
N PHE A 180 6.62 1.07 2.77
CA PHE A 180 5.90 1.47 3.97
C PHE A 180 6.73 1.14 5.19
N SER A 181 6.92 2.15 6.04
CA SER A 181 7.36 1.89 7.39
C SER A 181 6.28 1.08 8.09
N GLY A 182 6.67 -0.05 8.67
CA GLY A 182 5.77 -0.82 9.52
C GLY A 182 5.26 0.08 10.65
N SER A 183 3.95 0.04 10.89
CA SER A 183 3.37 0.64 12.09
C SER A 183 4.13 0.10 13.29
N SER A 184 4.85 0.96 14.03
CA SER A 184 5.50 0.58 15.29
C SER A 184 4.50 0.14 16.37
N THR A 185 3.21 0.45 16.13
CA THR A 185 2.08 -0.07 16.86
C THR A 185 1.87 -1.54 16.46
N LYS A 186 2.44 -2.46 17.26
CA LYS A 186 1.88 -3.81 17.40
C LYS A 186 0.40 -3.63 17.74
N PHE A 187 -0.49 -4.31 17.02
CA PHE A 187 -1.90 -4.35 17.39
C PHE A 187 -2.03 -5.22 18.65
N ASP A 188 -1.73 -4.64 19.81
CA ASP A 188 -2.14 -5.21 21.09
C ASP A 188 -3.59 -4.80 21.32
N PHE A 189 -4.50 -5.54 20.68
CA PHE A 189 -5.86 -5.58 21.19
C PHE A 189 -5.76 -6.35 22.50
N ASN A 190 -5.82 -5.65 23.63
CA ASN A 190 -5.99 -6.31 24.93
C ASN A 190 -7.09 -7.36 24.78
N SER A 191 -6.70 -8.64 24.77
CA SER A 191 -7.54 -9.81 24.50
C SER A 191 -8.58 -10.09 25.60
N GLY A 192 -8.93 -9.07 26.39
CA GLY A 192 -9.78 -9.17 27.57
C GLY A 192 -11.18 -8.58 27.44
N SER A 193 -11.59 -8.07 26.26
CA SER A 193 -12.97 -7.61 26.06
C SER A 193 -13.61 -8.38 24.92
N PHE A 194 -14.17 -9.53 25.27
CA PHE A 194 -15.21 -10.17 24.48
C PHE A 194 -16.32 -9.14 24.24
N LEU A 195 -16.62 -8.84 22.97
CA LEU A 195 -17.90 -8.27 22.60
C LEU A 195 -18.93 -9.37 22.82
N GLU A 196 -19.56 -9.39 23.99
CA GLU A 196 -20.79 -10.16 24.17
C GLU A 196 -21.85 -9.58 23.21
N PRO A 197 -22.46 -10.40 22.33
CA PRO A 197 -23.59 -9.95 21.54
C PRO A 197 -24.79 -9.84 22.50
N SER A 198 -25.01 -8.67 23.08
CA SER A 198 -26.26 -8.37 23.79
C SER A 198 -27.36 -8.02 22.79
N ALA A 199 -27.75 -9.00 21.97
CA ALA A 199 -29.06 -9.00 21.35
C ALA A 199 -30.06 -9.62 22.35
N LYS A 200 -30.58 -8.80 23.28
CA LYS A 200 -31.88 -9.10 23.89
C LYS A 200 -32.93 -8.30 23.13
N GLY A 201 -33.64 -9.01 22.26
CA GLY A 201 -34.87 -8.51 21.64
C GLY A 201 -35.87 -8.10 22.74
N SER A 202 -36.50 -6.96 22.52
CA SER A 202 -37.73 -6.54 23.20
C SER A 202 -38.94 -7.13 22.48
#